data_AF-A0A645JH65-F1
#
_entry.id   AF-A0A645JH65-F1
#
_cell.length_a   1.000
_cell.length_b   1.000
_cell.length_c   1.000
_cell.angle_alpha   90.00
_cell.angle_beta   90.00
_cell.angle_gamma   90.00
#
_symmetry.space_group_name_H-M   'P 1'
#
loop_
_entity.id
_entity.type
_entity.pdbx_description
1 polymer ?
#
loop_
_entity_poly.entity_id
_entity_poly.type
_entity_poly.pdbx_seq_one_letter_code
_entity_poly.pdbx_strand_id
1 'polypeptide(L)' 'MDLSFWMGATAAGEYMGYSPDWVWERAIPWQETPVRGQFRYKVNPETGKRRYYRPDLDSFYVVRPQDCFR' A
#
# COMPACT_ATOMS: atom_id res chain seq x y z
N MET A 1 -8.33 -17.91 -9.17
CA MET A 1 -7.74 -16.62 -9.58
C MET A 1 -7.89 -15.68 -8.41
N ASP A 2 -6.79 -15.42 -7.71
CA ASP A 2 -6.79 -14.76 -6.41
C ASP A 2 -6.92 -13.23 -6.58
N LEU A 3 -8.16 -12.74 -6.54
CA LEU A 3 -8.48 -11.30 -6.54
C LEU A 3 -8.14 -10.63 -5.19
N SER A 4 -7.64 -11.39 -4.21
CA SER A 4 -7.48 -11.00 -2.80
C SER A 4 -6.26 -10.11 -2.52
N PHE A 5 -5.47 -9.77 -3.54
CA PHE A 5 -4.24 -8.98 -3.38
C PHE A 5 -4.42 -7.48 -3.62
N TRP A 6 -5.52 -7.02 -4.21
CA TRP A 6 -5.72 -5.60 -4.51
C TRP A 6 -6.82 -5.01 -3.64
N MET A 7 -6.50 -3.94 -2.92
CA MET A 7 -7.43 -3.30 -1.99
C MET A 7 -7.71 -1.85 -2.39
N GLY A 8 -8.92 -1.39 -2.09
CA GLY A 8 -9.25 0.03 -2.15
C GLY A 8 -8.57 0.82 -1.02
N ALA A 9 -8.65 2.15 -1.08
CA ALA A 9 -8.03 3.04 -0.10
C ALA A 9 -8.52 2.83 1.33
N THR A 10 -9.83 2.69 1.51
CA THR A 10 -10.44 2.46 2.82
C THR A 10 -9.95 1.15 3.41
N ALA A 11 -10.05 0.05 2.64
CA ALA A 11 -9.57 -1.26 3.08
C ALA A 11 -8.05 -1.28 3.33
N ALA A 12 -7.26 -0.56 2.53
CA ALA A 12 -5.83 -0.41 2.77
C ALA A 12 -5.53 0.38 4.05
N GLY A 13 -6.28 1.46 4.31
CA GLY A 13 -6.18 2.21 5.57
C GLY A 13 -6.51 1.34 6.77
N GLU A 14 -7.64 0.63 6.74
CA GLU A 14 -8.05 -0.31 7.79
C GLU A 14 -7.02 -1.41 8.01
N TYR A 15 -6.52 -2.01 6.92
CA TYR A 15 -5.46 -3.02 6.98
C TYR A 15 -4.19 -2.48 7.62
N MET A 16 -3.87 -1.21 7.36
CA MET A 16 -2.70 -0.56 7.91
C MET A 16 -2.91 0.07 9.30
N GLY A 17 -4.15 0.09 9.81
CA GLY A 17 -4.49 0.83 11.04
C GLY A 17 -4.34 2.35 10.90
N TYR A 18 -4.46 2.90 9.69
CA TYR A 18 -4.38 4.34 9.40
C TYR A 18 -5.60 4.85 8.62
N SER A 19 -5.74 6.17 8.50
CA SER A 19 -6.79 6.76 7.66
C SER A 19 -6.55 6.47 6.17
N PRO A 20 -7.59 6.41 5.33
CA PRO A 20 -7.43 6.26 3.88
C PRO A 20 -6.60 7.39 3.27
N ASP A 21 -6.69 8.61 3.80
CA ASP A 21 -5.90 9.77 3.35
C ASP A 21 -4.41 9.59 3.64
N TRP A 22 -4.06 9.03 4.81
CA TRP A 22 -2.68 8.72 5.15
C TRP A 22 -2.04 7.77 4.13
N VAL A 23 -2.83 6.78 3.65
CA VAL A 23 -2.43 5.85 2.59
C VAL A 23 -2.27 6.60 1.26
N TRP A 24 -3.19 7.50 0.93
CA TRP A 24 -3.14 8.29 -0.31
C TRP A 24 -1.92 9.19 -0.44
N GLU A 25 -1.52 9.82 0.67
CA GLU A 25 -0.39 10.74 0.72
C GLU A 25 0.97 10.02 0.60
N ARG A 26 1.05 8.78 1.08
CA ARG A 26 2.30 7.99 1.14
C ARG A 26 2.45 7.00 0.00
N ALA A 27 1.38 6.68 -0.69
CA ALA A 27 1.43 5.78 -1.82
C ALA A 27 2.06 6.44 -3.04
N ILE A 28 2.93 5.69 -3.72
CA ILE A 28 3.53 6.14 -4.98
C ILE A 28 2.87 5.46 -6.18
N PRO A 29 2.86 6.11 -7.36
CA PRO A 29 2.44 5.46 -8.59
C PRO A 29 3.20 4.15 -8.82
N TRP A 30 2.54 3.17 -9.44
CA TRP A 30 3.17 1.89 -9.73
C TRP A 30 4.40 2.04 -10.63
N GLN A 31 5.50 1.44 -10.19
CA GLN A 31 6.78 1.38 -10.89
C GLN A 31 7.34 -0.04 -10.80
N GLU A 32 8.23 -0.39 -11.73
CA GLU A 32 8.83 -1.74 -11.84
C GLU A 32 9.63 -2.10 -10.60
N THR A 33 10.44 -1.16 -10.10
CA THR A 33 11.28 -1.36 -8.92
C THR A 33 10.52 -0.99 -7.63
N PRO A 34 10.35 -1.91 -6.67
CA PRO A 34 9.77 -1.56 -5.38
C PRO A 34 10.68 -0.60 -4.60
N VAL A 35 10.09 0.40 -3.93
CA VAL A 35 10.84 1.34 -3.08
C VAL A 35 10.68 0.93 -1.63
N ARG A 36 11.80 0.69 -0.94
CA ARG A 36 11.78 0.29 0.47
C ARG A 36 11.10 1.38 1.31
N GLY A 37 10.18 0.96 2.18
CA GLY A 37 9.44 1.87 3.06
C GLY A 37 8.35 2.68 2.34
N GLN A 38 8.01 2.34 1.10
CA GLN A 38 6.86 2.89 0.39
C GLN A 38 6.02 1.76 -0.20
N PHE A 39 4.75 2.05 -0.48
CA PHE A 39 3.83 1.12 -1.12
C PHE A 39 3.25 1.75 -2.39
N ARG A 40 3.03 0.91 -3.41
CA ARG A 40 2.61 1.38 -4.73
C ARG A 40 1.10 1.31 -4.89
N TYR A 41 0.57 2.20 -5.74
CA TYR A 41 -0.81 2.15 -6.20
C TYR A 41 -0.90 2.02 -7.71
N LYS A 42 -1.92 1.30 -8.18
CA LYS A 42 -2.38 1.37 -9.58
C LYS A 42 -3.71 2.09 -9.63
N VAL A 43 -3.98 2.80 -10.71
CA VAL A 43 -5.33 3.30 -10.98
C VAL A 43 -6.12 2.18 -11.64
N ASN A 44 -7.33 1.91 -11.16
CA ASN A 44 -8.25 1.02 -11.84
C ASN A 44 -8.82 1.76 -13.06
N PRO A 45 -8.63 1.25 -14.29
CA PRO A 45 -9.09 1.93 -15.51
C PRO A 45 -10.63 2.03 -15.60
N GLU A 46 -11.36 1.13 -14.96
CA GLU A 46 -12.83 1.08 -15.03
C GLU A 46 -13.50 2.08 -14.08
N THR A 47 -12.89 2.31 -12.91
CA THR A 47 -13.48 3.15 -11.84
C THR A 47 -12.73 4.45 -11.59
N GLY A 48 -11.53 4.61 -12.15
CA GLY A 48 -10.62 5.73 -11.87
C GLY A 48 -10.06 5.74 -10.45
N LYS A 49 -10.38 4.73 -9.62
CA LYS A 49 -9.96 4.68 -8.22
C LYS A 49 -8.58 4.05 -8.05
N ARG A 50 -7.82 4.51 -7.06
CA ARG A 50 -6.54 3.90 -6.68
C ARG A 50 -6.78 2.55 -5.99
N ARG A 51 -5.99 1.55 -6.38
CA ARG A 51 -5.91 0.23 -5.76
C ARG A 51 -4.48 -0.04 -5.28
N TYR A 52 -4.36 -0.67 -4.12
CA TYR A 52 -3.12 -0.91 -3.40
C TYR A 52 -2.81 -2.40 -3.39
N TYR A 53 -1.55 -2.75 -3.58
CA TYR A 53 -1.12 -4.14 -3.62
C TYR A 53 -0.79 -4.62 -2.21
N ARG A 54 -1.56 -5.56 -1.67
CA ARG A 54 -1.43 -6.06 -0.31
C ARG A 54 0.00 -6.50 0.05
N PRO A 55 0.75 -7.23 -0.81
CA PRO A 55 2.14 -7.58 -0.50
C PRO A 55 3.09 -6.39 -0.33
N ASP A 56 2.83 -5.24 -0.99
CA ASP A 56 3.60 -4.01 -0.75
C ASP A 56 3.26 -3.42 0.63
N LEU A 57 1.99 -3.48 1.04
CA LEU A 57 1.55 -3.04 2.37
C LEU A 57 2.16 -3.93 3.46
N ASP A 58 2.19 -5.25 3.27
CA ASP A 58 2.88 -6.18 4.16
C ASP A 58 4.38 -5.87 4.25
N SER A 59 5.01 -5.62 3.10
CA SER A 59 6.43 -5.27 3.03
C SER A 59 6.75 -3.95 3.75
N PHE A 60 5.80 -3.00 3.80
CA PHE A 60 5.95 -1.76 4.56
C PHE A 60 6.09 -2.04 6.07
N TYR A 61 5.34 -3.00 6.61
CA TYR A 61 5.48 -3.44 8.01
C TYR A 61 6.77 -4.20 8.27
N VAL A 62 7.31 -4.94 7.30
CA VAL A 62 8.60 -5.63 7.46
C VAL A 62 9.76 -4.65 7.66
N VAL A 63 9.65 -3.41 7.16
CA VAL A 63 10.62 -2.34 7.46
C VAL A 63 10.41 -1.74 8.85
N ARG A 64 9.30 -2.03 9.55
CA ARG A 64 9.08 -1.59 10.93
C ARG A 64 8.81 -2.76 11.85
N PRO A 65 9.87 -3.30 12.46
CA PRO A 65 9.72 -3.66 13.86
C PRO A 65 10.81 -3.08 14.79
N GLN A 66 12.02 -2.71 14.33
CA GLN A 66 13.18 -2.58 15.25
C GLN A 66 14.29 -1.57 14.87
N ASP A 67 14.09 -0.67 13.89
CA ASP A 67 15.11 0.37 13.58
C ASP A 67 15.32 1.43 14.69
N CYS A 68 14.74 1.23 15.89
CA CYS A 68 14.89 2.11 17.06
C CYS A 68 15.72 1.52 18.23
N PHE A 69 16.33 0.34 18.12
CA PHE A 69 17.38 -0.04 19.08
C PHE A 69 18.75 0.33 18.51
N ARG A 70 19.05 1.63 18.48
CA ARG A 70 20.41 2.15 18.37
C ARG A 70 20.66 3.17 19.46
#